data_AF-A0A9X4SBN9-F1
#
_entry.id   AF-A0A9X4SBN9-F1
#
_cell.length_a   1.000
_cell.length_b   1.000
_cell.length_c   1.000
_cell.angle_alpha   90.00
_cell.angle_beta   90.00
_cell.angle_gamma   90.00
#
_symmetry.space_group_name_H-M   'P 1'
#
loop_
_entity.id
_entity.type
_entity.pdbx_description
1 polymer ?
#
loop_
_entity_poly.entity_id
_entity_poly.type
_entity_poly.pdbx_seq_one_letter_code
_entity_poly.pdbx_strand_id
1 'polypeptide(L)'
;MIELKIDLFGNDLNTALEPGVYQIEIRTKSRQKILYIGESVYPLVRCSHHLYKLKNNPAYWGFTADTIGNSSISLIFSVIENEIDMQKRKSKEKQLIKERKPLSQSGASDWLSALRTDIVSTWLQSNKKE
;
A
#
# COMPACT_ATOMS: atom_id res chain seq x y z
N MET A 1 -0.30 15.59 13.50
CA MET A 1 0.34 15.73 12.17
C MET A 1 0.75 14.34 11.71
N ILE A 2 0.71 14.01 10.41
CA ILE A 2 1.28 12.74 9.94
C ILE A 2 2.80 12.91 9.90
N GLU A 3 3.54 12.04 10.58
CA GLU A 3 5.01 12.06 10.61
C GLU A 3 5.61 10.77 10.00
N LEU A 4 4.76 9.96 9.35
CA LEU A 4 5.20 8.82 8.55
C LEU A 4 6.13 9.27 7.43
N LYS A 5 7.20 8.49 7.22
CA LYS A 5 8.01 8.62 6.02
C LYS A 5 7.22 8.07 4.84
N ILE A 6 7.07 8.88 3.80
CA ILE A 6 6.40 8.48 2.57
C ILE A 6 7.45 8.42 1.45
N ASP A 7 7.59 7.25 0.85
CA ASP A 7 8.38 7.05 -0.36
C ASP A 7 7.41 6.84 -1.52
N LEU A 8 7.24 7.87 -2.35
CA LEU A 8 6.30 7.88 -3.46
C LEU A 8 7.04 7.64 -4.77
N PHE A 9 7.15 6.37 -5.16
CA PHE A 9 7.84 5.90 -6.37
C PHE A 9 9.35 6.14 -6.42
N GLY A 10 10.00 6.39 -5.28
CA GLY A 10 11.45 6.57 -5.18
C GLY A 10 12.00 7.54 -6.22
N ASN A 11 12.96 7.07 -7.02
CA ASN A 11 13.57 7.83 -8.12
C ASN A 11 12.97 7.51 -9.50
N ASP A 12 11.92 6.68 -9.57
CA ASP A 12 11.35 6.19 -10.83
C ASP A 12 9.88 6.59 -10.97
N LEU A 13 9.63 7.89 -10.92
CA LEU A 13 8.28 8.45 -11.09
C LEU A 13 7.72 8.19 -12.49
N ASN A 14 8.58 8.01 -13.50
CA ASN A 14 8.17 7.78 -14.88
C ASN A 14 7.32 6.51 -15.01
N THR A 15 7.69 5.42 -14.32
CA THR A 15 6.87 4.20 -14.32
C THR A 15 5.45 4.42 -13.79
N ALA A 16 5.26 5.39 -12.88
CA ALA A 16 3.95 5.70 -12.30
C ALA A 16 3.05 6.57 -13.19
N LEU A 17 3.59 7.11 -14.28
CA LEU A 17 2.84 7.85 -15.30
C LEU A 17 2.16 6.92 -16.32
N GLU A 18 2.65 5.69 -16.44
CA GLU A 18 2.14 4.68 -17.36
C GLU A 18 1.11 3.76 -16.68
N PRO A 19 0.15 3.18 -17.43
CA PRO A 19 -0.77 2.18 -16.90
C PRO A 19 -0.01 0.99 -16.31
N GLY A 20 -0.46 0.48 -15.16
CA GLY A 20 0.26 -0.61 -14.50
C GLY A 20 -0.36 -1.09 -13.20
N VAL A 21 0.25 -2.14 -12.66
CA VAL A 21 -0.05 -2.67 -11.34
C VAL A 21 0.95 -2.08 -10.35
N TYR A 22 0.44 -1.49 -9.27
CA TYR A 22 1.24 -0.89 -8.22
C TYR A 22 1.04 -1.63 -6.90
N GLN A 23 1.99 -1.43 -5.99
CA GLN A 23 1.86 -1.86 -4.60
C GLN A 23 2.12 -0.72 -3.63
N ILE A 24 1.59 -0.91 -2.43
CA ILE A 24 1.86 -0.10 -1.26
C ILE A 24 2.43 -1.04 -0.21
N GLU A 25 3.56 -0.69 0.37
CA GLU A 25 4.24 -1.48 1.39
C GLU A 25 4.41 -0.67 2.66
N ILE A 26 4.33 -1.36 3.80
CA ILE A 26 4.73 -0.80 5.09
C ILE A 26 6.08 -1.39 5.44
N ARG A 27 7.02 -0.53 5.77
CA ARG A 27 8.35 -0.90 6.27
C ARG A 27 8.55 -0.36 7.68
N THR A 28 9.05 -1.21 8.57
CA THR A 28 9.59 -0.85 9.89
C THR A 28 11.12 -1.06 9.87
N LYS A 29 11.80 -0.84 10.99
CA LYS A 29 13.25 -1.06 11.08
C LYS A 29 13.68 -2.47 10.69
N SER A 30 12.91 -3.49 11.09
CA SER A 30 13.28 -4.90 10.94
C SER A 30 12.45 -5.67 9.91
N ARG A 31 11.28 -5.15 9.50
CA ARG A 31 10.34 -5.90 8.64
C ARG A 31 9.72 -5.05 7.55
N GLN A 32 9.28 -5.71 6.49
CA GLN A 32 8.50 -5.15 5.41
C GLN A 32 7.32 -6.06 5.10
N LYS A 33 6.18 -5.46 4.75
CA LYS A 33 5.01 -6.20 4.31
C LYS A 33 4.25 -5.43 3.24
N ILE A 34 3.76 -6.15 2.24
CA ILE A 34 2.84 -5.59 1.25
C ILE A 34 1.52 -5.31 1.94
N LEU A 35 1.12 -4.05 1.92
CA LEU A 35 -0.14 -3.58 2.48
C LEU A 35 -1.28 -3.78 1.48
N TYR A 36 -1.05 -3.37 0.23
CA TYR A 36 -2.07 -3.29 -0.81
C TYR A 36 -1.46 -3.44 -2.20
N ILE A 37 -2.18 -4.06 -3.12
CA ILE A 37 -1.87 -4.12 -4.55
C ILE A 37 -3.08 -3.64 -5.32
N GLY A 38 -2.89 -2.79 -6.33
CA GLY A 38 -3.97 -2.36 -7.20
C GLY A 38 -3.51 -2.11 -8.62
N GLU A 39 -4.45 -2.03 -9.55
CA GLU A 39 -4.20 -1.58 -10.92
C GLU A 39 -4.75 -0.17 -11.19
N SER A 40 -4.13 0.50 -12.16
CA SER A 40 -4.64 1.79 -12.66
C SER A 40 -4.10 2.10 -14.04
N VAL A 41 -4.86 2.89 -14.80
CA VAL A 41 -4.34 3.65 -15.95
C VAL A 41 -3.44 4.80 -15.49
N TYR A 42 -3.66 5.31 -14.27
CA TYR A 42 -2.89 6.38 -13.64
C TYR A 42 -2.45 5.97 -12.23
N PRO A 43 -1.37 5.18 -12.06
CA PRO A 43 -0.89 4.76 -10.75
C PRO A 43 -0.61 5.93 -9.80
N LEU A 44 0.06 6.99 -10.28
CA LEU A 44 0.37 8.17 -9.47
C LEU A 44 -0.89 8.81 -8.83
N VAL A 45 -1.96 8.96 -9.61
CA VAL A 45 -3.23 9.54 -9.12
C VAL A 45 -3.88 8.64 -8.07
N ARG A 46 -3.91 7.32 -8.30
CA ARG A 46 -4.51 6.36 -7.35
C ARG A 46 -3.72 6.27 -6.06
N CYS A 47 -2.39 6.23 -6.12
CA CYS A 47 -1.52 6.26 -4.95
C CYS A 47 -1.70 7.55 -4.14
N SER A 48 -1.78 8.70 -4.83
CA SER A 48 -2.08 9.99 -4.19
C SER A 48 -3.44 9.99 -3.48
N HIS A 49 -4.47 9.39 -4.10
CA HIS A 49 -5.78 9.24 -3.46
C HIS A 49 -5.73 8.42 -2.17
N HIS A 50 -4.96 7.33 -2.15
CA HIS A 50 -4.73 6.54 -0.93
C HIS A 50 -4.04 7.36 0.17
N LEU A 51 -3.08 8.20 -0.19
CA LEU A 51 -2.43 9.13 0.76
C LEU A 51 -3.43 10.15 1.33
N TYR A 52 -4.30 10.72 0.50
CA TYR A 52 -5.35 11.63 0.97
C TYR A 52 -6.35 10.95 1.91
N LYS A 53 -6.75 9.70 1.61
CA LYS A 53 -7.59 8.92 2.52
C LYS A 53 -6.89 8.66 3.85
N LEU A 54 -5.61 8.32 3.84
CA LEU A 54 -4.82 8.14 5.06
C LEU A 54 -4.71 9.45 5.86
N LYS A 55 -4.47 10.58 5.19
CA LYS A 55 -4.44 11.92 5.81
C LYS A 55 -5.73 12.22 6.55
N ASN A 56 -6.87 11.97 5.92
CA ASN A 56 -8.17 12.29 6.47
C ASN A 56 -8.63 11.28 7.53
N ASN A 57 -8.19 10.02 7.41
CA ASN A 57 -8.50 8.96 8.34
C ASN A 57 -7.31 7.98 8.46
N PRO A 58 -6.45 8.11 9.49
CA PRO A 58 -5.36 7.17 9.76
C PRO A 58 -5.80 5.69 9.82
N ALA A 59 -7.00 5.44 10.35
CA ALA A 59 -7.57 4.10 10.43
C ALA A 59 -7.96 3.53 9.06
N TYR A 60 -7.92 4.31 7.96
CA TYR A 60 -8.14 3.82 6.61
C TYR A 60 -7.31 2.56 6.30
N TRP A 61 -6.03 2.59 6.69
CA TRP A 61 -5.13 1.44 6.57
C TRP A 61 -4.95 0.65 7.88
N GLY A 62 -5.41 1.17 9.02
CA GLY A 62 -5.17 0.58 10.35
C GLY A 62 -4.05 1.24 11.15
N PHE A 63 -3.64 2.46 10.80
CA PHE A 63 -2.75 3.24 11.66
C PHE A 63 -3.53 3.79 12.86
N THR A 64 -2.87 3.81 14.01
CA THR A 64 -3.36 4.43 15.25
C THR A 64 -2.66 5.76 15.47
N ALA A 65 -3.09 6.53 16.49
CA ALA A 65 -2.42 7.77 16.89
C ALA A 65 -0.92 7.58 17.13
N ASP A 66 -0.52 6.43 17.69
CA ASP A 66 0.88 6.14 17.96
C ASP A 66 1.69 5.75 16.71
N THR A 67 1.08 5.09 15.73
CA THR A 67 1.82 4.56 14.57
C THR A 67 1.88 5.55 13.43
N ILE A 68 0.88 6.44 13.31
CA ILE A 68 0.87 7.48 12.27
C ILE A 68 1.96 8.56 12.49
N GLY A 69 2.40 8.73 13.74
CA GLY A 69 3.46 9.66 14.13
C GLY A 69 4.85 9.04 14.24
N ASN A 70 5.03 7.78 13.86
CA ASN A 70 6.29 7.09 14.08
C ASN A 70 7.19 7.15 12.83
N SER A 71 8.24 7.97 12.90
CA SER A 71 9.22 8.17 11.81
C SER A 71 10.10 6.95 11.50
N SER A 72 10.01 5.88 12.30
CA SER A 72 10.63 4.58 11.98
C SER A 72 9.76 3.70 11.09
N ILE A 73 8.51 4.10 10.83
CA ILE A 73 7.62 3.47 9.88
C ILE A 73 7.67 4.25 8.56
N SER A 74 7.75 3.53 7.45
CA SER A 74 7.67 4.10 6.10
C SER A 74 6.53 3.46 5.31
N LEU A 75 5.83 4.26 4.53
CA LEU A 75 4.86 3.81 3.53
C LEU A 75 5.48 4.02 2.15
N ILE A 76 5.64 2.92 1.41
CA ILE A 76 6.40 2.89 0.16
C ILE A 76 5.43 2.54 -0.97
N PHE A 77 5.40 3.36 -2.02
CA PHE A 77 4.59 3.17 -3.20
C PHE A 77 5.51 2.84 -4.37
N SER A 78 5.21 1.79 -5.12
CA SER A 78 5.99 1.39 -6.29
C SER A 78 5.11 0.77 -7.37
N VAL A 79 5.53 0.91 -8.62
CA VAL A 79 4.96 0.16 -9.74
C VAL A 79 5.65 -1.20 -9.78
N ILE A 80 4.86 -2.28 -9.83
CA ILE A 80 5.35 -3.64 -9.99
C ILE A 80 5.66 -3.91 -11.46
N GLU A 81 4.72 -3.51 -12.33
CA GLU A 81 4.77 -3.75 -13.77
C GLU A 81 3.86 -2.76 -14.50
N ASN A 82 4.35 -2.23 -15.62
CA ASN A 82 3.54 -1.46 -16.56
C ASN A 82 2.85 -2.39 -17.55
N GLU A 83 1.55 -2.21 -17.75
CA GLU A 83 0.73 -2.99 -18.65
C GLU A 83 -0.44 -2.13 -19.15
N ILE A 84 -0.43 -1.85 -20.44
CA ILE A 84 -1.41 -0.96 -21.09
C ILE A 84 -2.73 -1.70 -21.29
N ASP A 85 -2.68 -3.00 -21.60
CA ASP A 85 -3.87 -3.81 -21.80
C ASP A 85 -4.64 -4.00 -20.50
N MET A 86 -5.89 -3.54 -20.49
CA MET A 86 -6.73 -3.57 -19.29
C MET A 86 -6.97 -4.98 -18.76
N GLN A 87 -7.17 -5.96 -19.64
CA GLN A 87 -7.51 -7.32 -19.24
C GLN A 87 -6.29 -8.00 -18.62
N LYS A 88 -5.12 -7.86 -19.25
CA LYS A 88 -3.84 -8.36 -18.71
C LYS A 88 -3.53 -7.71 -17.37
N ARG A 89 -3.67 -6.39 -17.26
CA ARG A 89 -3.39 -5.65 -16.03
C ARG A 89 -4.28 -6.11 -14.86
N LYS A 90 -5.59 -6.25 -15.08
CA LYS A 90 -6.54 -6.77 -14.08
C LYS A 90 -6.28 -8.24 -13.71
N SER A 91 -5.92 -9.06 -14.70
CA SER A 91 -5.56 -10.46 -14.45
C SER A 91 -4.32 -10.55 -13.55
N LYS A 92 -3.30 -9.73 -13.86
CA LYS A 92 -2.05 -9.70 -13.10
C LYS A 92 -2.24 -9.18 -11.68
N GLU A 93 -3.05 -8.14 -11.47
CA GLU A 93 -3.42 -7.67 -10.14
C GLU A 93 -4.01 -8.81 -9.28
N LYS A 94 -5.03 -9.51 -9.79
CA LYS A 94 -5.69 -10.61 -9.07
C LYS A 94 -4.72 -11.75 -8.75
N GLN A 95 -3.87 -12.10 -9.71
CA GLN A 95 -2.81 -13.09 -9.51
C GLN A 95 -1.89 -12.69 -8.35
N LEU A 96 -1.37 -11.46 -8.39
CA LEU A 96 -0.44 -10.95 -7.37
C LEU A 96 -1.08 -10.85 -5.99
N ILE A 97 -2.35 -10.47 -5.90
CA ILE A 97 -3.09 -10.44 -4.63
C ILE A 97 -3.21 -11.85 -4.04
N LYS A 98 -3.53 -12.85 -4.86
CA LYS A 98 -3.65 -14.25 -4.43
C LYS A 98 -2.30 -14.82 -3.97
N GLU A 99 -1.23 -14.53 -4.69
CA GLU A 99 0.12 -15.01 -4.41
C GLU A 99 0.74 -14.33 -3.18
N ARG A 100 0.71 -12.99 -3.15
CA ARG A 100 1.45 -12.18 -2.17
C ARG A 100 0.66 -11.90 -0.89
N LYS A 101 -0.66 -12.10 -0.92
CA LYS A 101 -1.60 -11.93 0.20
C LYS A 101 -1.39 -10.60 0.96
N PRO A 102 -1.67 -9.45 0.30
CA PRO A 102 -1.50 -8.13 0.91
C PRO A 102 -2.28 -8.00 2.22
N LEU A 103 -1.69 -7.32 3.19
CA LEU A 103 -2.17 -7.31 4.57
C LEU A 103 -3.58 -6.72 4.73
N SER A 104 -3.96 -5.76 3.87
CA SER A 104 -5.21 -5.02 3.99
C SER A 104 -6.35 -5.51 3.10
N GLN A 105 -6.11 -6.47 2.21
CA GLN A 105 -7.06 -6.84 1.15
C GLN A 105 -7.79 -8.14 1.45
N SER A 106 -8.98 -8.31 0.87
CA SER A 106 -9.82 -9.50 1.03
C SER A 106 -9.25 -10.74 0.32
N GLY A 107 -8.35 -10.55 -0.65
CA GLY A 107 -7.63 -11.61 -1.34
C GLY A 107 -8.17 -11.98 -2.74
N ALA A 108 -9.33 -11.49 -3.14
CA ALA A 108 -9.93 -11.80 -4.46
C ALA A 108 -9.68 -10.72 -5.53
N SER A 109 -9.58 -9.47 -5.11
CA SER A 109 -9.21 -8.32 -5.93
C SER A 109 -8.77 -7.20 -4.99
N ASP A 110 -8.74 -5.97 -5.49
CA ASP A 110 -8.25 -4.83 -4.74
C ASP A 110 -9.09 -4.40 -3.52
N TRP A 111 -10.24 -5.06 -3.27
CA TRP A 111 -11.13 -4.74 -2.15
C TRP A 111 -10.43 -4.86 -0.80
N LEU A 112 -10.67 -3.84 0.02
CA LEU A 112 -10.20 -3.79 1.40
C LEU A 112 -10.97 -4.78 2.28
N SER A 113 -10.25 -5.51 3.13
CA SER A 113 -10.84 -6.35 4.16
C SER A 113 -11.52 -5.51 5.24
N ALA A 114 -12.65 -5.99 5.76
CA ALA A 114 -13.29 -5.40 6.93
C ALA A 114 -12.39 -5.47 8.17
N LEU A 115 -11.59 -6.53 8.28
CA LEU A 115 -10.65 -6.77 9.40
C LEU A 115 -9.30 -6.07 9.21
N ARG A 116 -9.09 -5.34 8.11
CA ARG A 116 -7.78 -4.78 7.77
C ARG A 116 -7.20 -3.90 8.87
N THR A 117 -8.06 -3.14 9.56
CA THR A 117 -7.62 -2.17 10.57
C THR A 117 -6.95 -2.89 11.73
N ASP A 118 -7.56 -3.98 12.17
CA ASP A 118 -7.07 -4.79 13.28
C ASP A 118 -5.81 -5.53 12.86
N ILE A 119 -5.83 -6.16 11.69
CA ILE A 119 -4.68 -6.91 11.14
C ILE A 119 -3.45 -6.01 11.00
N VAL A 120 -3.60 -4.83 10.39
CA VAL A 120 -2.49 -3.90 10.16
C VAL A 120 -2.01 -3.29 11.48
N SER A 121 -2.93 -2.90 12.38
CA SER A 121 -2.58 -2.37 13.70
C SER A 121 -1.81 -3.40 14.53
N THR A 122 -2.27 -4.65 14.59
CA THR A 122 -1.58 -5.75 15.28
C THR A 122 -0.19 -5.99 14.68
N TRP A 123 -0.07 -6.00 13.35
CA TRP A 123 1.22 -6.15 12.68
C TRP A 123 2.16 -5.01 13.09
N LEU A 124 1.72 -3.75 13.01
CA LEU A 124 2.53 -2.59 13.41
C LEU A 124 2.96 -2.63 14.88
N GLN A 125 2.06 -3.01 15.79
CA GLN A 125 2.36 -3.10 17.23
C GLN A 125 3.37 -4.20 17.57
N SER A 126 3.28 -5.36 16.88
CA SER A 126 4.25 -6.44 17.06
C SER A 126 5.67 -6.06 16.65
N ASN A 127 5.81 -4.99 15.86
CA ASN A 127 7.08 -4.47 15.35
C ASN A 127 7.52 -3.15 16.00
N LYS A 128 6.89 -2.74 17.12
CA LYS A 128 7.33 -1.57 17.93
C LYS A 128 8.42 -1.92 18.95
N LYS A 129 8.60 -3.20 19.31
CA LYS A 129 9.41 -3.65 20.45
C LYS A 129 10.85 -4.05 20.10
N GLU A 130 11.31 -3.78 18.87
CA GLU A 130 12.67 -4.11 18.38
C GLU A 130 13.48 -2.84 18.09
#